data_AF-A0A5K7ZSQ7-F1
#
_entry.id   AF-A0A5K7ZSQ7-F1
#
_cell.length_a   1.000
_cell.length_b   1.000
_cell.length_c   1.000
_cell.angle_alpha   90.00
_cell.angle_beta   90.00
_cell.angle_gamma   90.00
#
_symmetry.space_group_name_H-M   'P 1'
#
loop_
_entity.id
_entity.type
_entity.pdbx_description
1 polymer ?
#
loop_
_entity_poly.entity_id
_entity_poly.type
_entity_poly.pdbx_seq_one_letter_code
_entity_poly.pdbx_strand_id
1 'polypeptide(L)'
;MTLYRVKSAIGIMVLLILVAGFYYRIEIQQQYPGFDPTLMATGIFFLAGIIYAVIDRNIIIAFITMTVAVAIPYLKQWIVAFWPY
;
A
#
# COMPACT_ATOMS: atom_id res chain seq x y z
N MET A 1 -0.85 -9.91 -24.57
CA MET A 1 -1.09 -11.01 -23.61
C MET A 1 -0.09 -11.02 -22.44
N THR A 2 1.17 -10.64 -22.66
CA THR A 2 2.23 -10.55 -21.64
C THR A 2 2.01 -9.45 -20.59
N LEU A 3 1.55 -8.24 -21.00
CA LEU A 3 1.38 -7.10 -20.08
C LEU A 3 0.34 -7.36 -18.97
N TYR A 4 -0.78 -8.00 -19.31
CA TYR A 4 -1.82 -8.36 -18.32
C TYR A 4 -1.29 -9.36 -17.28
N ARG A 5 -0.47 -10.33 -17.70
CA ARG A 5 0.16 -11.29 -16.77
C ARG A 5 1.13 -10.60 -15.82
N VAL A 6 1.91 -9.64 -16.30
CA VAL A 6 2.83 -8.84 -15.46
C VAL A 6 2.05 -8.03 -14.43
N LYS A 7 0.96 -7.36 -14.84
CA LYS A 7 0.09 -6.63 -13.90
C LYS A 7 -0.51 -7.55 -12.83
N SER A 8 -1.07 -8.69 -13.24
CA SER A 8 -1.62 -9.66 -12.30
C SER A 8 -0.56 -10.19 -11.33
N ALA A 9 0.67 -10.46 -11.80
CA ALA A 9 1.76 -10.89 -10.94
C ALA A 9 2.16 -9.82 -9.92
N ILE A 10 2.26 -8.55 -10.33
CA ILE A 10 2.53 -7.42 -9.43
C ILE A 10 1.41 -7.29 -8.39
N GLY A 11 0.15 -7.37 -8.81
CA GLY A 11 -1.00 -7.31 -7.90
C GLY A 11 -0.98 -8.44 -6.85
N ILE A 12 -0.67 -9.66 -7.27
CA ILE A 12 -0.54 -10.81 -6.35
C ILE A 12 0.65 -10.62 -5.40
N MET A 13 1.81 -10.17 -5.89
CA MET A 13 2.97 -9.89 -5.03
C MET A 13 2.63 -8.83 -3.97
N VAL A 14 1.99 -7.73 -4.36
CA VAL A 14 1.54 -6.68 -3.43
C VAL A 14 0.62 -7.27 -2.37
N LEU A 15 -0.35 -8.07 -2.77
CA LEU A 15 -1.32 -8.68 -1.86
C LEU A 15 -0.63 -9.65 -0.87
N LEU A 16 0.30 -10.48 -1.35
CA LEU A 16 1.07 -11.39 -0.51
C LEU A 16 1.94 -10.64 0.51
N ILE A 17 2.61 -9.55 0.11
CA ILE A 17 3.43 -8.74 1.02
C ILE A 17 2.55 -8.07 2.08
N LEU A 18 1.38 -7.55 1.68
CA LEU A 18 0.43 -6.97 2.63
C LEU A 18 -0.05 -8.02 3.64
N VAL A 19 -0.51 -9.17 3.18
CA VAL A 19 -0.95 -10.25 4.06
C VAL A 19 0.17 -10.68 5.00
N ALA A 20 1.40 -10.85 4.50
CA ALA A 20 2.54 -11.22 5.32
C ALA A 20 2.85 -10.16 6.38
N GLY A 21 2.91 -8.87 6.03
CA GLY A 21 3.25 -7.82 6.98
C GLY A 21 2.15 -7.52 8.02
N PHE A 22 0.88 -7.78 7.70
CA PHE A 22 -0.21 -7.71 8.69
C PHE A 22 -0.28 -8.97 9.57
N TYR A 23 -0.06 -10.15 8.99
CA TYR A 23 -0.13 -11.42 9.72
C TYR A 23 1.03 -11.58 10.70
N TYR A 24 2.26 -11.37 10.23
CA TYR A 24 3.49 -11.49 11.04
C TYR A 24 3.88 -10.18 11.74
N ARG A 25 2.89 -9.29 11.99
CA ARG A 25 3.15 -7.96 12.55
C ARG A 25 3.88 -8.02 13.89
N ILE A 26 3.61 -9.03 14.72
CA ILE A 26 4.15 -9.15 16.07
C ILE A 26 5.62 -9.52 15.98
N GLU A 27 5.94 -10.50 15.15
CA GLU A 27 7.29 -10.98 14.88
C GLU A 27 8.15 -9.88 14.25
N ILE A 28 7.58 -9.11 13.31
CA ILE A 28 8.27 -7.97 12.70
C ILE A 28 8.51 -6.87 13.75
N GLN A 29 7.53 -6.58 14.60
CA GLN A 29 7.67 -5.56 15.65
C GLN A 29 8.70 -5.92 16.71
N GLN A 30 8.93 -7.21 16.96
CA GLN A 30 10.00 -7.66 17.86
C GLN A 30 11.39 -7.27 17.34
N GLN A 31 11.59 -7.29 16.02
CA GLN A 31 12.86 -6.92 15.40
C GLN A 31 12.92 -5.44 15.00
N TYR A 32 11.77 -4.83 14.70
CA TYR A 32 11.60 -3.44 14.30
C TYR A 32 10.48 -2.78 15.14
N PRO A 33 10.79 -2.26 16.33
CA PRO A 33 9.78 -1.73 17.27
C PRO A 33 8.93 -0.59 16.69
N GLY A 34 9.48 0.16 15.73
CA GLY A 34 8.78 1.26 15.04
C GLY A 34 7.92 0.80 13.85
N PHE A 35 7.75 -0.51 13.64
CA PHE A 35 6.98 -1.01 12.51
C PHE A 35 5.49 -0.69 12.67
N ASP A 36 4.97 0.10 11.73
CA ASP A 36 3.55 0.40 11.57
C ASP A 36 3.05 -0.27 10.27
N PRO A 37 2.19 -1.30 10.37
CA PRO A 37 1.70 -2.01 9.19
C PRO A 37 0.85 -1.11 8.28
N THR A 38 0.24 -0.04 8.80
CA THR A 38 -0.49 0.94 7.99
C THR A 38 0.46 1.78 7.14
N LEU A 39 1.61 2.19 7.69
CA LEU A 39 2.64 2.92 6.92
C LEU A 39 3.26 2.02 5.85
N MET A 40 3.55 0.77 6.20
CA MET A 40 4.03 -0.23 5.24
C MET A 40 3.03 -0.40 4.09
N ALA A 41 1.74 -0.59 4.40
CA ALA A 41 0.70 -0.74 3.39
C ALA A 41 0.58 0.47 2.47
N THR A 42 0.62 1.68 3.05
CA THR A 42 0.58 2.93 2.30
C THR A 42 1.76 3.05 1.33
N GLY A 43 2.97 2.73 1.79
CA GLY A 43 4.17 2.74 0.94
C GLY A 43 4.12 1.70 -0.19
N ILE A 44 3.60 0.50 0.09
CA ILE A 44 3.43 -0.55 -0.92
C ILE A 44 2.41 -0.13 -1.97
N PHE A 45 1.24 0.39 -1.58
CA PHE A 45 0.23 0.86 -2.53
C PHE A 45 0.73 2.03 -3.37
N PHE A 46 1.52 2.93 -2.77
CA PHE A 46 2.15 4.03 -3.49
C PHE A 46 3.10 3.53 -4.58
N LEU A 47 4.03 2.62 -4.23
CA LEU A 47 4.96 2.04 -5.20
C LEU A 47 4.24 1.24 -6.29
N ALA A 48 3.25 0.44 -5.90
CA ALA A 48 2.44 -0.32 -6.84
C ALA A 48 1.71 0.60 -7.84
N GLY A 49 1.08 1.67 -7.36
CA GLY A 49 0.37 2.60 -8.23
C GLY A 49 1.30 3.40 -9.15
N ILE A 50 2.53 3.74 -8.72
CA ILE A 50 3.55 4.32 -9.62
C ILE A 50 3.92 3.32 -10.73
N ILE A 51 4.19 2.06 -10.38
CA ILE A 51 4.52 1.02 -11.36
C ILE A 51 3.37 0.85 -12.36
N TYR A 52 2.12 0.82 -11.87
CA TYR A 52 0.94 0.76 -12.74
C TYR A 52 0.80 1.99 -13.64
N ALA A 53 1.04 3.21 -13.12
CA ALA A 53 0.99 4.43 -13.91
C ALA A 53 2.03 4.44 -15.03
N VAL A 54 3.23 3.91 -14.78
CA VAL A 54 4.29 3.76 -15.79
C VAL A 54 3.92 2.71 -16.84
N ILE A 55 3.42 1.54 -16.41
CA ILE A 55 3.01 0.46 -17.33
C ILE A 55 1.87 0.92 -18.24
N ASP A 56 0.88 1.62 -17.69
CA ASP A 56 -0.27 2.12 -18.44
C ASP A 56 -0.03 3.45 -19.15
N ARG A 57 1.13 4.08 -18.93
CA ARG A 57 1.46 5.43 -19.42
C ARG A 57 0.33 6.42 -19.12
N ASN A 58 -0.29 6.25 -17.96
CA ASN A 58 -1.48 6.99 -17.57
C ASN A 58 -1.18 7.83 -16.34
N ILE A 59 -0.99 9.13 -16.57
CA ILE A 59 -0.68 10.10 -15.53
C ILE A 59 -1.81 10.26 -14.51
N ILE A 60 -3.07 9.96 -14.89
CA ILE A 60 -4.21 10.02 -13.97
C ILE A 60 -4.03 8.98 -12.86
N ILE A 61 -3.52 7.79 -13.18
CA ILE A 61 -3.23 6.75 -12.17
C ILE A 61 -2.16 7.26 -11.20
N ALA A 62 -1.10 7.93 -11.69
CA ALA A 62 -0.08 8.49 -10.83
C ALA A 62 -0.66 9.55 -9.87
N PHE A 63 -1.50 10.45 -10.37
CA PHE A 63 -2.17 11.48 -9.55
C PHE A 63 -3.08 10.86 -8.48
N ILE A 64 -3.91 9.89 -8.85
CA ILE A 64 -4.77 9.17 -7.91
C ILE A 64 -3.93 8.49 -6.83
N THR A 65 -2.87 7.79 -7.24
CA THR A 65 -1.98 7.08 -6.30
C THR A 65 -1.31 8.04 -5.31
N MET A 66 -0.80 9.17 -5.78
CA MET A 66 -0.23 10.21 -4.92
C MET A 66 -1.27 10.77 -3.95
N THR A 67 -2.47 11.08 -4.45
CA THR A 67 -3.55 11.66 -3.65
C THR A 67 -3.98 10.71 -2.55
N VAL A 68 -4.15 9.43 -2.88
CA VAL A 68 -4.52 8.39 -1.92
C VAL A 68 -3.41 8.18 -0.89
N ALA A 69 -2.14 8.12 -1.30
CA ALA A 69 -1.01 7.96 -0.38
C ALA A 69 -0.91 9.12 0.62
N VAL A 70 -1.20 10.35 0.18
CA VAL A 70 -1.27 11.53 1.06
C VAL A 70 -2.51 11.49 1.95
N ALA A 71 -3.65 11.01 1.45
CA ALA A 71 -4.91 10.98 2.19
C ALA A 71 -4.97 9.92 3.30
N ILE A 72 -4.28 8.77 3.14
CA ILE A 72 -4.35 7.64 4.08
C ILE A 72 -3.95 8.03 5.53
N PRO A 73 -2.86 8.78 5.79
CA PRO A 73 -2.54 9.25 7.14
C PRO A 73 -3.65 10.10 7.76
N TYR A 74 -4.27 11.00 6.98
CA TYR A 74 -5.38 11.83 7.48
C TYR A 74 -6.64 11.00 7.74
N LEU A 75 -6.91 9.99 6.90
CA LEU A 75 -7.98 9.03 7.14
C LEU A 75 -7.74 8.24 8.43
N LYS A 76 -6.50 7.77 8.67
CA LYS A 76 -6.14 7.11 9.93
C LYS A 76 -6.38 8.04 11.13
N GLN A 77 -5.94 9.29 11.05
CA GLN A 77 -6.16 10.28 12.12
C GLN A 77 -7.65 10.55 12.36
N TRP A 78 -8.44 10.71 11.30
CA TRP A 78 -9.87 10.92 11.39
C TRP A 78 -10.58 9.73 12.03
N ILE A 79 -10.25 8.50 11.61
CA ILE A 79 -10.82 7.27 12.19
C ILE A 79 -10.48 7.18 13.68
N VAL A 80 -9.22 7.39 14.07
CA VAL A 80 -8.81 7.34 15.48
C VAL A 80 -9.49 8.45 16.30
N ALA A 81 -9.70 9.62 15.72
CA ALA A 81 -10.33 10.76 16.41
C ALA A 81 -11.85 10.58 16.61
N PHE A 82 -12.55 10.04 15.61
CA PHE A 82 -14.01 9.97 15.61
C PHE A 82 -14.59 8.58 15.89
N TRP A 83 -13.79 7.52 15.74
CA TRP A 83 -14.13 6.13 16.05
C TRP A 83 -13.01 5.44 16.84
N PRO A 84 -12.89 5.76 18.14
CA PRO A 84 -11.90 5.14 19.03
C PRO A 84 -12.28 3.72 19.51
N TYR A 85 -13.44 3.19 19.09
CA TYR A 85 -13.99 1.89 19.52
C TYR A 85 -13.74 0.79 18.49
#